data_AF-H2AW21-F1
#
_entry.id   AF-H2AW21-F1
#
_cell.length_a   1.000
_cell.length_b   1.000
_cell.length_c   1.000
_cell.angle_alpha   90.00
_cell.angle_beta   90.00
_cell.angle_gamma   90.00
#
_symmetry.space_group_name_H-M   'P 1'
#
loop_
_entity.id
_entity.type
_entity.pdbx_description
1 polymer ?
#
loop_
_entity_poly.entity_id
_entity_poly.type
_entity_poly.pdbx_seq_one_letter_code
_entity_poly.pdbx_strand_id
1 'polypeptide(L)'
;MVDDISETVRPVQACGGEEDGGNIGEFVGNHWLNNAEFKKQVQDETVKKHGDVLKKLKQISDVFKECSSENEKFEFDWDLVYDLSSNLIEEYTREVDSAFNELDSVNKEIGQWQEGGFVMDSHRGVIMMNESEAWLTMKEKYLARRQEELHRSAKEIRETVKRLTHDNNQNSE
;
A
#
# COMPACT_ATOMS: atom_id res chain seq x y z
N MET A 1 -17.67 -7.02 48.93
CA MET A 1 -18.55 -7.21 47.76
C MET A 1 -17.85 -6.52 46.61
N VAL A 2 -17.04 -7.30 45.90
CA VAL A 2 -16.33 -6.89 44.68
C VAL A 2 -16.93 -7.80 43.63
N ASP A 3 -17.80 -7.26 42.79
CA ASP A 3 -18.42 -8.03 41.73
C ASP A 3 -17.40 -8.27 40.62
N ASP A 4 -17.17 -9.56 40.36
CA ASP A 4 -16.47 -10.13 39.21
C ASP A 4 -17.07 -9.58 37.91
N ILE A 5 -16.26 -8.86 37.14
CA ILE A 5 -16.49 -8.70 35.70
C ILE A 5 -15.39 -9.52 35.01
N SER A 6 -15.59 -10.84 35.00
CA SER A 6 -14.93 -11.73 34.05
C SER A 6 -15.58 -11.51 32.67
N GLU A 7 -15.25 -10.40 32.02
CA GLU A 7 -15.49 -10.28 30.58
C GLU A 7 -14.54 -11.25 29.89
N THR A 8 -15.12 -12.36 29.46
CA THR A 8 -14.52 -13.31 28.52
C THR A 8 -14.31 -12.56 27.21
N VAL A 9 -13.15 -11.90 27.09
CA VAL A 9 -12.62 -11.41 25.82
C VAL A 9 -12.41 -12.64 24.95
N ARG A 10 -13.40 -12.94 24.11
CA ARG A 10 -13.22 -13.91 23.03
C ARG A 10 -12.05 -13.39 22.19
N PRO A 11 -11.05 -14.21 21.88
CA PRO A 11 -10.07 -13.83 20.88
C PRO A 11 -10.85 -13.54 19.60
N VAL A 12 -10.77 -12.30 19.12
CA VAL A 12 -11.18 -11.97 17.77
C VAL A 12 -10.33 -12.89 16.90
N GLN A 13 -11.00 -13.87 16.31
CA GLN A 13 -10.42 -14.78 15.34
C GLN A 13 -9.89 -13.88 14.23
N ALA A 14 -8.59 -13.60 14.28
CA ALA A 14 -7.88 -12.95 13.21
C ALA A 14 -8.20 -13.77 11.98
N CYS A 15 -8.91 -13.17 11.02
CA CYS A 15 -9.05 -13.70 9.69
C CYS A 15 -7.63 -13.74 9.11
N GLY A 16 -6.91 -14.82 9.40
CA GLY A 16 -5.74 -15.26 8.66
C GLY A 16 -6.25 -15.71 7.31
N GLY A 17 -6.58 -14.76 6.45
CA GLY A 17 -6.36 -14.95 5.03
C GLY A 17 -4.85 -15.04 4.88
N GLU A 18 -4.38 -16.17 4.37
CA GLU A 18 -3.05 -16.28 3.75
C GLU A 18 -3.05 -15.31 2.56
N GLU A 19 -2.82 -14.02 2.84
CA GLU A 19 -2.45 -13.06 1.82
C GLU A 19 -0.97 -13.31 1.54
N ASP A 20 -0.78 -14.17 0.53
CA ASP A 20 0.42 -14.26 -0.27
C ASP A 20 1.03 -12.84 -0.36
N GLY A 21 2.19 -12.65 0.26
CA GLY A 21 2.92 -11.39 0.31
C GLY A 21 3.51 -11.03 -1.06
N GLY A 22 2.70 -11.18 -2.10
CA GLY A 22 2.98 -10.78 -3.46
C GLY A 22 3.17 -9.28 -3.46
N ASN A 23 4.41 -8.88 -3.75
CA ASN A 23 4.80 -7.51 -3.94
C ASN A 23 3.78 -6.82 -4.86
N ILE A 24 3.07 -5.80 -4.36
CA ILE A 24 2.07 -5.05 -5.14
C ILE A 24 2.66 -4.56 -6.47
N GLY A 25 3.97 -4.27 -6.51
CA GLY A 25 4.68 -3.94 -7.74
C GLY A 25 4.70 -5.06 -8.79
N GLU A 26 4.70 -6.32 -8.37
CA GLU A 26 4.66 -7.50 -9.23
C GLU A 26 3.25 -7.76 -9.76
N PHE A 27 2.21 -7.53 -8.94
CA PHE A 27 0.81 -7.59 -9.37
C PHE A 27 0.49 -6.51 -10.42
N VAL A 28 0.86 -5.24 -10.15
CA VAL A 28 0.63 -4.13 -11.08
C VAL A 28 1.46 -4.31 -12.35
N GLY A 29 2.72 -4.73 -12.22
CA GLY A 29 3.60 -4.99 -13.36
C GLY A 29 3.05 -6.08 -14.29
N ASN A 30 2.60 -7.21 -13.73
CA ASN A 30 2.09 -8.33 -14.52
C ASN A 30 0.71 -8.05 -15.13
N HIS A 31 -0.15 -7.33 -14.42
CA HIS A 31 -1.55 -7.20 -14.82
C HIS A 31 -1.81 -5.98 -15.75
N TRP A 32 -0.96 -4.94 -15.69
CA TRP A 32 -1.13 -3.71 -16.47
C TRP A 32 0.00 -3.48 -17.49
N LEU A 33 1.25 -3.57 -17.07
CA LEU A 33 2.41 -3.23 -17.92
C LEU A 33 2.85 -4.37 -18.85
N ASN A 34 2.67 -5.62 -18.44
CA ASN A 34 3.07 -6.80 -19.22
C ASN A 34 1.90 -7.48 -19.95
N ASN A 35 0.66 -7.03 -19.73
CA ASN A 35 -0.49 -7.59 -20.41
C ASN A 35 -0.63 -7.03 -21.83
N ALA A 36 -0.30 -7.87 -22.83
CA ALA A 36 -0.37 -7.51 -24.24
C ALA A 36 -1.81 -7.20 -24.72
N GLU A 37 -2.82 -7.79 -24.09
CA GLU A 37 -4.23 -7.55 -24.44
C GLU A 37 -4.66 -6.15 -23.99
N PHE A 38 -4.26 -5.73 -22.79
CA PHE A 38 -4.56 -4.40 -22.27
C PHE A 38 -3.90 -3.29 -23.12
N LYS A 39 -2.62 -3.48 -23.50
CA LYS A 39 -1.94 -2.55 -24.42
C LYS A 39 -2.65 -2.44 -25.75
N LYS A 40 -3.08 -3.57 -26.32
CA LYS A 40 -3.78 -3.60 -27.60
C LYS A 40 -5.15 -2.94 -27.51
N GLN A 41 -5.87 -3.12 -26.39
CA GLN A 41 -7.17 -2.49 -26.16
C GLN A 41 -7.07 -0.97 -26.05
N VAL A 42 -6.10 -0.45 -25.29
CA VAL A 42 -5.84 1.00 -25.20
C VAL A 42 -5.45 1.55 -26.57
N GLN A 43 -4.58 0.84 -27.30
CA GLN A 43 -4.16 1.24 -28.64
C GLN A 43 -5.32 1.27 -29.64
N ASP A 44 -6.21 0.27 -29.60
CA ASP A 44 -7.42 0.21 -30.44
C ASP A 44 -8.41 1.32 -30.09
N GLU A 45 -8.53 1.72 -28.82
CA GLU A 45 -9.33 2.87 -28.41
C GLU A 45 -8.75 4.20 -28.88
N THR A 46 -7.43 4.38 -28.79
CA THR A 46 -6.76 5.60 -29.28
C THR A 46 -6.91 5.72 -30.80
N VAL A 47 -6.74 4.61 -31.54
CA VAL A 47 -6.93 4.58 -33.00
C VAL A 47 -8.39 4.83 -33.39
N LYS A 48 -9.35 4.36 -32.61
CA LYS A 48 -10.78 4.67 -32.83
C LYS A 48 -11.09 6.14 -32.57
N LYS A 49 -10.61 6.71 -31.47
CA LYS A 49 -10.84 8.12 -31.12
C LYS A 49 -10.18 9.08 -32.11
N HIS A 50 -8.98 8.76 -32.61
CA HIS A 50 -8.25 9.61 -33.55
C HIS A 50 -8.40 9.19 -35.02
N GLY A 51 -9.21 8.17 -35.30
CA GLY A 51 -9.39 7.61 -36.65
C GLY A 51 -9.92 8.64 -37.64
N ASP A 52 -10.70 9.62 -37.18
CA ASP A 52 -11.24 10.68 -38.02
C ASP A 52 -10.17 11.74 -38.38
N VAL A 53 -9.26 12.06 -37.45
CA VAL A 53 -8.11 12.93 -37.71
C VAL A 53 -7.15 12.24 -38.67
N LEU A 54 -6.85 10.96 -38.45
CA LEU A 54 -5.99 10.15 -39.32
C LEU A 54 -6.57 9.97 -40.73
N LYS A 55 -7.90 9.81 -40.85
CA LYS A 55 -8.59 9.78 -42.15
C LYS A 55 -8.47 11.12 -42.88
N LYS A 56 -8.67 12.25 -42.19
CA LYS A 56 -8.51 13.59 -42.79
C LYS A 56 -7.07 13.84 -43.23
N LEU A 57 -6.08 13.43 -42.44
CA LEU A 57 -4.66 13.51 -42.78
C LEU A 57 -4.31 12.66 -44.00
N LYS A 58 -4.87 11.45 -44.08
CA LYS A 58 -4.71 10.58 -45.24
C LYS A 58 -5.35 11.17 -46.50
N GLN A 59 -6.55 11.73 -46.39
CA GLN A 59 -7.22 12.40 -47.52
C GLN A 59 -6.39 13.57 -48.06
N ILE A 60 -5.79 14.39 -47.19
CA ILE A 60 -4.90 15.49 -47.59
C ILE A 60 -3.62 14.93 -48.22
N SER A 61 -3.04 13.87 -47.65
CA SER A 61 -1.86 13.20 -48.21
C SER A 61 -2.12 12.58 -49.56
N ASP A 62 -3.32 12.05 -49.80
CA ASP A 62 -3.72 11.46 -51.08
C ASP A 62 -3.92 12.55 -52.14
N VAL A 63 -4.54 13.68 -51.78
CA VAL A 63 -4.63 14.88 -52.64
C VAL A 63 -3.25 15.43 -53.01
N PHE A 64 -2.30 15.44 -52.07
CA PHE A 64 -0.92 15.84 -52.33
C PHE A 64 -0.19 14.92 -53.32
N LYS A 65 -0.53 13.62 -53.29
CA LYS A 65 0.08 12.59 -54.13
C LYS A 65 -0.44 12.65 -55.55
N GLU A 66 -1.75 12.87 -55.72
CA GLU A 66 -2.38 13.05 -57.04
C GLU A 66 -1.95 14.36 -57.71
N CYS A 67 -1.69 15.42 -56.93
CA CYS A 67 -1.22 16.71 -57.46
C CYS A 67 0.26 16.71 -57.91
N SER A 68 1.09 15.76 -57.48
CA SER A 68 2.51 15.70 -57.91
C SER A 68 2.72 15.13 -59.32
N SER A 69 1.67 14.57 -59.95
CA SER A 69 1.75 13.94 -61.27
C SER A 69 1.40 14.86 -62.45
N GLU A 70 0.79 16.03 -62.22
CA GLU A 70 0.34 16.94 -63.29
C GLU A 70 0.93 18.35 -63.10
N ASN A 71 1.58 18.87 -64.14
CA ASN A 71 2.26 20.18 -64.17
C ASN A 71 1.29 21.38 -64.21
N GLU A 72 0.24 21.39 -63.39
CA GLU A 72 -0.63 22.55 -63.23
C GLU A 72 -0.15 23.41 -62.07
N LYS A 73 -0.03 24.74 -62.30
CA LYS A 73 0.26 25.73 -61.26
C LYS A 73 -0.91 25.76 -60.29
N PHE A 74 -0.81 24.97 -59.23
CA PHE A 74 -1.75 25.00 -58.13
C PHE A 74 -1.51 26.23 -57.25
N GLU A 75 -2.57 27.01 -57.05
CA GLU A 75 -2.61 28.05 -56.03
C GLU A 75 -2.86 27.35 -54.70
N PHE A 76 -1.79 27.12 -53.95
CA PHE A 76 -1.84 26.43 -52.67
C PHE A 76 -2.43 27.35 -51.60
N ASP A 77 -3.57 26.96 -51.05
CA ASP A 77 -4.24 27.71 -50.00
C ASP A 77 -3.58 27.46 -48.64
N TRP A 78 -2.63 28.34 -48.30
CA TRP A 78 -1.94 28.30 -47.01
C TRP A 78 -2.89 28.55 -45.83
N ASP A 79 -3.98 29.29 -46.03
CA ASP A 79 -4.92 29.63 -44.96
C ASP A 79 -5.64 28.38 -44.47
N LEU A 80 -6.05 27.50 -45.38
CA LEU A 80 -6.65 26.20 -45.03
C LEU A 80 -5.71 25.30 -44.21
N VAL A 81 -4.42 25.31 -44.53
CA VAL A 81 -3.41 24.54 -43.78
C VAL A 81 -3.20 25.14 -42.39
N TYR A 82 -3.17 26.47 -42.28
CA TYR A 82 -3.09 27.15 -41.00
C TYR A 82 -4.31 26.86 -40.13
N ASP A 83 -5.52 26.98 -40.68
CA ASP A 83 -6.77 26.68 -39.97
C ASP A 83 -6.82 25.22 -39.49
N LEU A 84 -6.42 24.27 -40.34
CA LEU A 84 -6.34 22.87 -39.95
C LEU A 84 -5.31 22.66 -38.83
N SER A 85 -4.13 23.28 -38.94
CA SER A 85 -3.08 23.16 -37.94
C SER A 85 -3.48 23.77 -36.59
N SER A 86 -4.18 24.91 -36.60
CA SER A 86 -4.69 25.57 -35.39
C SER A 86 -5.72 24.68 -34.70
N ASN A 87 -6.69 24.17 -35.45
CA ASN A 87 -7.70 23.25 -34.93
C ASN A 87 -7.07 21.96 -34.37
N LEU A 88 -6.05 21.42 -35.03
CA LEU A 88 -5.32 20.24 -34.56
C LEU A 88 -4.57 20.52 -33.25
N ILE A 89 -3.92 21.67 -33.14
CA ILE A 89 -3.21 22.08 -31.93
C ILE A 89 -4.19 22.30 -30.77
N GLU A 90 -5.34 22.90 -31.03
CA GLU A 90 -6.39 23.12 -30.01
C GLU A 90 -6.99 21.81 -29.51
N GLU A 91 -7.33 20.88 -30.40
CA GLU A 91 -7.79 19.52 -30.03
C GLU A 91 -6.72 18.78 -29.23
N TYR A 92 -5.48 18.76 -29.72
CA TYR A 92 -4.37 18.12 -29.02
C TYR A 92 -4.15 18.71 -27.63
N THR A 93 -4.13 20.04 -27.50
CA THR A 93 -3.96 20.72 -26.21
C THR A 93 -5.09 20.34 -25.25
N ARG A 94 -6.33 20.31 -25.72
CA ARG A 94 -7.50 19.93 -24.92
C ARG A 94 -7.42 18.49 -24.43
N GLU A 95 -7.01 17.56 -25.30
CA GLU A 95 -6.85 16.15 -24.93
C GLU A 95 -5.71 15.97 -23.92
N VAL A 96 -4.60 16.68 -24.11
CA VAL A 96 -3.48 16.69 -23.18
C VAL A 96 -3.91 17.21 -21.81
N ASP A 97 -4.62 18.34 -21.75
CA ASP A 97 -5.15 18.90 -20.50
C ASP A 97 -6.12 17.92 -19.81
N SER A 98 -6.99 17.26 -20.59
CA SER A 98 -7.89 16.24 -20.06
C SER A 98 -7.13 15.06 -19.45
N ALA A 99 -6.12 14.55 -20.16
CA ALA A 99 -5.28 13.45 -19.67
C ALA A 99 -4.50 13.84 -18.40
N PHE A 100 -4.00 15.08 -18.32
CA PHE A 100 -3.35 15.59 -17.12
C PHE A 100 -4.30 15.71 -15.93
N ASN A 101 -5.54 16.13 -16.15
CA ASN A 101 -6.54 16.21 -15.09
C ASN A 101 -6.94 14.81 -14.58
N GLU A 102 -7.10 13.85 -15.48
CA GLU A 102 -7.32 12.45 -15.10
C GLU A 102 -6.14 11.89 -14.29
N LEU A 103 -4.91 12.14 -14.75
CA LEU A 103 -3.71 11.73 -14.03
C LEU A 103 -3.63 12.35 -12.61
N ASP A 104 -3.95 13.62 -12.47
CA ASP A 104 -3.97 14.30 -11.16
C ASP A 104 -5.04 13.72 -10.23
N SER A 105 -6.23 13.40 -10.76
CA SER A 105 -7.28 12.75 -9.96
C SER A 105 -6.85 11.37 -9.44
N VAL A 106 -6.27 10.53 -10.30
CA VAL A 106 -5.77 9.20 -9.94
C VAL A 106 -4.63 9.30 -8.92
N ASN A 107 -3.71 10.25 -9.09
CA ASN A 107 -2.62 10.46 -8.13
C ASN A 107 -3.15 10.87 -6.75
N LYS A 108 -4.20 11.69 -6.67
CA LYS A 108 -4.85 12.04 -5.40
C LYS A 108 -5.48 10.83 -4.74
N GLU A 109 -6.17 9.98 -5.50
CA GLU A 109 -6.75 8.75 -4.98
C GLU A 109 -5.66 7.80 -4.46
N ILE A 110 -4.58 7.60 -5.21
CA ILE A 110 -3.43 6.80 -4.77
C ILE A 110 -2.86 7.35 -3.45
N GLY A 111 -2.71 8.66 -3.32
CA GLY A 111 -2.26 9.30 -2.08
C GLY A 111 -3.19 9.01 -0.89
N GLN A 112 -4.50 9.03 -1.10
CA GLN A 112 -5.49 8.69 -0.07
C GLN A 112 -5.39 7.22 0.36
N TRP A 113 -5.22 6.32 -0.60
CA TRP A 113 -5.04 4.88 -0.32
C TRP A 113 -3.74 4.60 0.44
N GLN A 114 -2.65 5.28 0.06
CA GLN A 114 -1.36 5.15 0.74
C GLN A 114 -1.44 5.64 2.18
N GLU A 115 -2.05 6.80 2.41
CA GLU A 115 -2.23 7.34 3.75
C GLU A 115 -3.17 6.46 4.59
N GLY A 116 -4.28 5.98 4.00
CA GLY A 116 -5.20 5.06 4.66
C GLY A 116 -4.53 3.75 5.09
N GLY A 117 -3.74 3.16 4.20
CA GLY A 117 -2.93 1.97 4.50
C GLY A 117 -1.92 2.24 5.62
N PHE A 118 -1.18 3.35 5.54
CA PHE A 118 -0.21 3.74 6.56
C PHE A 118 -0.84 3.91 7.96
N VAL A 119 -2.01 4.56 8.04
CA VAL A 119 -2.73 4.77 9.30
C VAL A 119 -3.21 3.43 9.88
N MET A 120 -3.76 2.54 9.05
CA MET A 120 -4.20 1.22 9.49
C MET A 120 -3.04 0.37 10.02
N ASP A 121 -1.93 0.34 9.30
CA ASP A 121 -0.73 -0.39 9.70
C ASP A 121 -0.12 0.18 10.98
N SER A 122 -0.08 1.51 11.10
CA SER A 122 0.39 2.19 12.31
C SER A 122 -0.49 1.83 13.51
N HIS A 123 -1.82 1.86 13.35
CA HIS A 123 -2.75 1.49 14.40
C HIS A 123 -2.60 0.01 14.81
N ARG A 124 -2.44 -0.89 13.85
CA ARG A 124 -2.17 -2.31 14.12
C ARG A 124 -0.84 -2.49 14.86
N GLY A 125 0.20 -1.77 14.47
CA GLY A 125 1.50 -1.77 15.14
C GLY A 125 1.39 -1.33 16.60
N VAL A 126 0.62 -0.28 16.88
CA VAL A 126 0.36 0.20 18.24
C VAL A 126 -0.37 -0.85 19.08
N ILE A 127 -1.39 -1.52 18.53
CA ILE A 127 -2.09 -2.60 19.25
C ILE A 127 -1.13 -3.72 19.62
N MET A 128 -0.35 -4.21 18.66
CA MET A 128 0.61 -5.29 18.91
C MET A 128 1.66 -4.89 19.95
N MET A 129 2.13 -3.64 19.91
CA MET A 129 3.05 -3.12 20.91
C MET A 129 2.42 -3.08 22.30
N ASN A 130 1.19 -2.60 22.44
CA ASN A 130 0.48 -2.55 23.72
C ASN A 130 0.24 -3.96 24.30
N GLU A 131 -0.13 -4.94 23.47
CA GLU A 131 -0.28 -6.33 23.89
C GLU A 131 1.05 -6.90 24.40
N SER A 132 2.15 -6.61 23.70
CA SER A 132 3.48 -7.04 24.12
C SER A 132 3.92 -6.40 25.45
N GLU A 133 3.60 -5.13 25.66
CA GLU A 133 3.88 -4.40 26.89
C GLU A 133 3.08 -4.97 28.07
N ALA A 134 1.80 -5.27 27.87
CA ALA A 134 0.95 -5.88 28.88
C ALA A 134 1.49 -7.26 29.29
N TRP A 135 1.91 -8.07 28.32
CA TRP A 135 2.52 -9.37 28.57
C TRP A 135 3.85 -9.26 29.34
N LEU A 136 4.72 -8.33 28.96
CA LEU A 136 5.98 -8.07 29.67
C LEU A 136 5.72 -7.65 31.12
N THR A 137 4.80 -6.71 31.33
CA THR A 137 4.42 -6.26 32.67
C THR A 137 3.91 -7.41 33.54
N MET A 138 3.12 -8.33 32.96
CA MET A 138 2.65 -9.53 33.66
C MET A 138 3.80 -10.47 34.03
N LYS A 139 4.76 -10.67 33.12
CA LYS A 139 5.95 -11.50 33.35
C LYS A 139 6.87 -10.91 34.41
N GLU A 140 7.09 -9.60 34.40
CA GLU A 140 7.87 -8.90 35.43
C GLU A 140 7.25 -9.06 36.81
N LYS A 141 5.93 -8.87 36.94
CA LYS A 141 5.19 -9.12 38.19
C LYS A 141 5.35 -10.56 38.67
N TYR A 142 5.26 -11.53 37.75
CA TYR A 142 5.45 -12.94 38.08
C TYR A 142 6.87 -13.22 38.59
N LEU A 143 7.90 -12.69 37.93
CA LEU A 143 9.29 -12.86 38.32
C LEU A 143 9.57 -12.21 39.69
N ALA A 144 9.03 -11.02 39.94
CA ALA A 144 9.15 -10.35 41.23
C ALA A 144 8.58 -11.22 42.37
N ARG A 145 7.40 -11.81 42.17
CA ARG A 145 6.79 -12.75 43.12
C ARG A 145 7.66 -13.97 43.37
N ARG A 146 8.20 -14.58 42.30
CA ARG A 146 9.09 -15.75 42.41
C ARG A 146 10.38 -15.43 43.15
N GLN A 147 10.93 -14.24 42.93
CA GLN A 147 12.11 -13.78 43.65
C GLN A 147 11.82 -13.61 45.16
N GLU A 148 10.65 -13.06 45.51
CA GLU A 148 10.23 -12.94 46.90
C GLU A 148 10.03 -14.31 47.56
N GLU A 149 9.35 -15.25 46.89
CA GLU A 149 9.18 -16.64 47.35
C GLU A 149 10.54 -17.32 47.60
N LEU A 150 11.48 -17.20 46.66
CA LEU A 150 12.81 -17.76 46.78
C LEU A 150 13.57 -17.13 47.95
N HIS A 151 13.48 -15.80 48.11
CA HIS A 151 14.11 -15.09 49.22
C HIS A 151 13.55 -15.56 50.56
N ARG A 152 12.23 -15.76 50.65
CA ARG A 152 11.55 -16.31 51.82
C ARG A 152 12.01 -17.73 52.13
N SER A 153 12.03 -18.62 51.14
CA SER A 153 12.50 -20.01 51.33
C SER A 153 13.97 -20.05 51.75
N ALA A 154 14.83 -19.23 51.15
CA ALA A 154 16.24 -19.13 51.54
C ALA A 154 16.40 -18.63 52.99
N LYS A 155 15.56 -17.69 53.42
CA LYS A 155 15.53 -17.20 54.81
C LYS A 155 15.09 -18.29 55.79
N GLU A 156 14.01 -19.01 55.50
CA GLU A 156 13.51 -20.13 56.32
C GLU A 156 14.55 -21.25 56.45
N ILE A 157 15.23 -21.61 55.34
CA ILE A 157 16.35 -22.56 55.36
C ILE A 157 17.48 -22.05 56.26
N ARG A 158 17.89 -20.78 56.10
CA ARG A 158 18.97 -20.18 56.90
C ARG A 158 18.63 -20.17 58.40
N GLU A 159 17.40 -19.85 58.76
CA GLU A 159 16.93 -19.86 60.15
C GLU A 159 16.92 -21.28 60.71
N THR A 160 16.46 -22.26 59.92
CA THR A 160 16.44 -23.67 60.32
C THR A 160 17.86 -24.20 60.54
N VAL A 161 18.80 -23.89 59.63
CA VAL A 161 20.22 -24.25 59.79
C VAL A 161 20.80 -23.63 61.06
N LYS A 162 20.55 -22.34 61.32
CA LYS A 162 21.01 -21.69 62.56
C LYS A 162 20.47 -22.37 63.81
N ARG A 163 19.19 -22.72 63.83
CA ARG A 163 18.57 -23.43 64.96
C ARG A 163 19.24 -24.80 65.19
N LEU A 164 19.38 -25.59 64.13
CA LEU A 164 20.02 -26.91 64.21
C LEU A 164 21.49 -26.82 64.67
N THR A 165 22.24 -25.81 64.20
CA THR A 165 23.62 -25.57 64.66
C THR A 165 23.66 -25.18 66.15
N HIS A 166 22.71 -24.36 66.61
CA HIS A 166 22.62 -23.97 68.02
C HIS A 166 22.28 -25.15 68.92
N ASP A 167 21.27 -25.95 68.54
CA ASP A 167 20.83 -27.13 69.31
C ASP A 167 21.93 -28.19 69.40
N ASN A 168 22.69 -28.42 68.31
CA ASN A 168 23.82 -29.35 68.31
C ASN A 168 24.97 -28.89 69.22
N ASN A 169 25.23 -27.59 69.31
CA ASN A 169 26.26 -27.06 70.18
C ASN A 169 25.87 -27.18 71.67
N GLN A 170 24.58 -27.02 72.01
CA GLN A 170 24.09 -27.20 73.38
C GLN A 170 24.08 -28.67 73.83
N ASN A 171 23.86 -29.61 72.91
CA ASN A 171 23.88 -31.06 73.23
C ASN A 171 25.30 -31.65 73.29
N SER A 172 26.34 -30.87 72.96
CA SER A 172 27.75 -31.30 72.98
C SER A 172 28.53 -30.80 74.20
N GLU A 173 27.89 -30.04 75.10
CA GLU A 173 28.38 -29.65 76.43
C GLU A 173 27.72 -30.52 77.53
#